data_AF-A0A7Z9HG32-F1
#
_entry.id   AF-A0A7Z9HG32-F1
#
_cell.length_a   1.000
_cell.length_b   1.000
_cell.length_c   1.000
_cell.angle_alpha   90.00
_cell.angle_beta   90.00
_cell.angle_gamma   90.00
#
_symmetry.space_group_name_H-M   'P 1'
#
loop_
_entity.id
_entity.type
_entity.pdbx_description
1 polymer ?
#
loop_
_entity_poly.entity_id
_entity_poly.type
_entity_poly.pdbx_seq_one_letter_code
_entity_poly.pdbx_strand_id
1 'polypeptide(L)'
;MRYLSLILFSGFLVFSVDFATQNTEIVALHYSLDWLNFSYQSERPVFVPVFFSFAFGIIFSVIYFFIYHAFLLKNLRQQKKEIKRLKNLEESGRVKQGSMEERNSELQQIVQRVQNRVDGQSDLEPQTLLDDKAVKTSP
;
A
#
# COMPACT_ATOMS: atom_id res chain seq x y z
N MET A 1 19.84 -19.63 -19.98
CA MET A 1 20.02 -19.75 -21.44
C MET A 1 20.43 -18.40 -22.05
N ARG A 2 21.66 -17.94 -21.84
CA ARG A 2 22.12 -16.58 -22.22
C ARG A 2 22.17 -16.36 -23.75
N TYR A 3 22.38 -17.42 -24.53
CA TYR A 3 22.54 -17.34 -25.99
C TYR A 3 21.28 -17.69 -26.78
N LEU A 4 20.24 -18.23 -26.15
CA LEU A 4 19.01 -18.63 -26.85
C LEU A 4 18.31 -17.43 -27.50
N SER A 5 18.26 -16.29 -26.80
CA SER A 5 17.71 -15.06 -27.36
C SER A 5 18.52 -14.54 -28.55
N LEU A 6 19.85 -14.68 -28.53
CA LEU A 6 20.72 -14.29 -29.65
C LEU A 6 20.50 -15.18 -30.88
N ILE A 7 20.35 -16.49 -30.67
CA ILE A 7 20.08 -17.45 -31.75
C ILE A 7 18.69 -17.19 -32.36
N LEU A 8 17.67 -16.99 -31.52
CA LEU A 8 16.32 -16.63 -31.99
C LEU A 8 16.32 -15.30 -32.76
N PHE A 9 17.04 -14.29 -32.25
CA PHE A 9 17.16 -13.01 -32.92
C PHE A 9 17.88 -13.13 -34.28
N SER A 10 18.98 -13.87 -34.33
CA SER A 10 19.70 -14.14 -35.57
C SER A 10 18.81 -14.88 -36.60
N GLY A 11 18.06 -15.89 -36.16
CA GLY A 11 17.13 -16.62 -37.01
C GLY A 11 16.00 -15.72 -37.54
N PHE A 12 15.43 -14.89 -36.66
CA PHE A 12 14.44 -13.89 -37.05
C PHE A 12 15.00 -12.88 -38.07
N LEU A 13 16.25 -12.46 -37.91
CA LEU A 13 16.89 -11.49 -38.81
C LEU A 13 17.13 -12.09 -40.20
N VAL A 14 17.65 -13.32 -40.27
CA VAL A 14 17.82 -14.04 -41.55
C VAL A 14 16.46 -14.24 -42.24
N PHE A 15 15.44 -14.67 -41.49
CA PHE A 15 14.08 -14.83 -42.02
C PHE A 15 13.49 -13.50 -42.50
N SER A 16 13.73 -12.40 -41.77
CA SER A 16 13.25 -11.07 -42.15
C SER A 16 13.87 -10.59 -43.46
N VAL A 17 15.17 -10.82 -43.65
CA VAL A 17 15.87 -10.48 -44.89
C VAL A 17 15.34 -11.33 -46.05
N ASP A 18 15.23 -12.64 -45.86
CA ASP A 18 14.70 -13.56 -46.88
C ASP A 18 13.27 -13.17 -47.29
N PHE A 19 12.41 -12.91 -46.30
CA PHE A 19 11.05 -12.41 -46.51
C PHE A 19 11.03 -11.09 -47.29
N ALA A 20 11.88 -10.12 -46.93
CA ALA A 20 11.96 -8.84 -47.63
C ALA A 20 12.41 -9.00 -49.09
N THR A 21 13.35 -9.92 -49.35
CA THR A 21 13.87 -10.17 -50.71
C THR A 21 12.88 -10.93 -51.59
N GLN A 22 12.02 -11.78 -51.02
CA GLN A 22 11.01 -12.53 -51.77
C GLN A 22 9.73 -11.71 -52.02
N ASN A 23 9.37 -10.79 -51.11
CA ASN A 23 8.10 -10.05 -51.17
C ASN A 23 8.30 -8.60 -51.65
N THR A 24 8.89 -8.44 -52.83
CA THR A 24 9.09 -7.12 -53.46
C THR A 24 7.88 -6.61 -54.23
N GLU A 25 6.79 -7.39 -54.29
CA GLU A 25 5.55 -6.96 -54.92
C GLU A 25 5.06 -5.66 -54.31
N ILE A 26 4.65 -4.72 -55.17
CA ILE A 26 4.21 -3.39 -54.77
C ILE A 26 2.73 -3.48 -54.43
N VAL A 27 2.38 -3.01 -53.22
CA VAL A 27 0.99 -2.86 -52.80
C VAL A 27 0.67 -1.37 -52.64
N ALA A 28 -0.48 -0.99 -53.18
CA ALA A 28 -1.04 0.34 -53.01
C ALA A 28 -1.86 0.39 -51.71
N LEU A 29 -1.32 1.03 -50.69
CA LEU A 29 -1.99 1.24 -49.42
C LEU A 29 -2.78 2.55 -49.49
N HIS A 30 -4.10 2.43 -49.35
CA HIS A 30 -5.00 3.56 -49.26
C HIS A 30 -5.33 3.79 -47.79
N TYR A 31 -4.81 4.90 -47.25
CA TYR A 31 -5.15 5.36 -45.91
C TYR A 31 -6.18 6.48 -46.05
N SER A 32 -7.43 6.20 -45.71
CA SER A 32 -8.47 7.23 -45.57
C SER A 32 -8.83 7.38 -44.09
N LEU A 33 -8.75 8.61 -43.60
CA LEU A 33 -9.34 9.01 -42.32
C LEU A 33 -10.48 9.96 -42.61
N ASP A 34 -11.69 9.42 -42.70
CA ASP A 34 -12.90 10.15 -43.04
C ASP A 34 -13.20 11.28 -42.03
N TRP A 35 -12.84 11.09 -40.76
CA TRP A 35 -13.03 12.11 -39.72
C TRP A 35 -12.13 13.34 -39.89
N LEU A 36 -10.98 13.19 -40.55
CA LEU A 36 -10.01 14.27 -40.77
C LEU A 36 -9.98 14.76 -42.23
N ASN A 37 -10.87 14.23 -43.10
CA ASN A 37 -10.82 14.42 -44.55
C ASN A 37 -9.42 14.19 -45.15
N PHE A 38 -8.66 13.27 -44.56
CA PHE A 38 -7.29 12.99 -44.96
C PHE A 38 -7.26 11.69 -45.75
N SER A 39 -6.84 11.78 -47.01
CA SER A 39 -6.58 10.62 -47.86
C SER A 39 -5.11 10.62 -48.28
N TYR A 40 -4.45 9.49 -48.06
CA TYR A 40 -3.06 9.29 -48.47
C TYR A 40 -2.91 7.93 -49.11
N GLN A 41 -2.36 7.92 -50.32
CA GLN A 41 -2.04 6.71 -51.06
C GLN A 41 -0.52 6.54 -51.09
N SER A 42 -0.05 5.36 -50.73
CA SER A 42 1.38 5.03 -50.79
C SER A 42 1.58 3.70 -51.50
N GLU A 43 2.44 3.70 -52.51
CA GLU A 43 2.88 2.49 -53.19
C GLU A 43 4.21 2.06 -52.58
N ARG A 44 4.18 0.94 -51.85
CA ARG A 44 5.36 0.40 -51.19
C ARG A 44 5.38 -1.13 -51.36
N PRO A 45 6.57 -1.75 -51.37
CA PRO A 45 6.67 -3.21 -51.32
C PRO A 45 5.93 -3.78 -50.10
N VAL A 46 5.30 -4.94 -50.24
CA VAL A 46 4.51 -5.64 -49.20
C VAL A 46 5.25 -5.75 -47.86
N PHE A 47 6.56 -5.98 -47.90
CA PHE A 47 7.32 -6.16 -46.67
C PHE A 47 7.36 -4.90 -45.79
N VAL A 48 7.28 -3.70 -46.39
CA VAL A 48 7.38 -2.41 -45.68
C VAL A 48 6.25 -2.23 -44.65
N PRO A 49 4.96 -2.27 -45.01
CA PRO A 49 3.87 -2.14 -44.03
C PRO A 49 3.91 -3.26 -42.99
N VAL A 50 4.27 -4.49 -43.37
CA VAL A 50 4.37 -5.63 -42.44
C VAL A 50 5.39 -5.36 -41.34
N PHE A 51 6.61 -4.94 -41.69
CA PHE A 51 7.61 -4.58 -40.69
C PHE A 51 7.23 -3.34 -39.89
N PHE A 52 6.58 -2.36 -40.50
CA PHE A 52 6.09 -1.19 -39.77
C PHE A 52 5.05 -1.58 -38.73
N SER A 53 4.07 -2.43 -39.07
CA SER A 53 3.10 -2.95 -38.11
C SER A 53 3.76 -3.73 -36.97
N PHE A 54 4.78 -4.54 -37.30
CA PHE A 54 5.54 -5.28 -36.29
C PHE A 54 6.33 -4.35 -35.36
N ALA A 55 7.03 -3.37 -35.92
CA ALA A 55 7.78 -2.37 -35.17
C ALA A 55 6.87 -1.55 -34.26
N PHE A 56 5.73 -1.07 -34.77
CA PHE A 56 4.72 -0.38 -33.96
C PHE A 56 4.17 -1.30 -32.87
N GLY A 57 3.89 -2.57 -33.17
CA GLY A 57 3.46 -3.55 -32.17
C GLY A 57 4.46 -3.69 -31.01
N ILE A 58 5.75 -3.79 -31.32
CA ILE A 58 6.82 -3.83 -30.30
C ILE A 58 6.84 -2.53 -29.50
N ILE A 59 6.83 -1.39 -30.18
CA ILE A 59 6.87 -0.07 -29.52
C ILE A 59 5.68 0.09 -28.58
N PHE A 60 4.46 -0.22 -29.02
CA PHE A 60 3.26 -0.17 -28.20
C PHE A 60 3.33 -1.14 -27.02
N SER A 61 3.85 -2.35 -27.22
CA SER A 61 4.04 -3.33 -26.14
C SER A 61 5.00 -2.82 -25.07
N VAL A 62 6.14 -2.25 -25.49
CA VAL A 62 7.13 -1.64 -24.59
C VAL A 62 6.55 -0.44 -23.85
N ILE A 63 5.88 0.48 -24.56
CA ILE A 63 5.24 1.65 -23.94
C ILE A 63 4.17 1.22 -22.93
N TYR A 64 3.33 0.26 -23.29
CA TYR A 64 2.31 -0.29 -22.38
C TYR A 64 2.94 -0.87 -21.12
N PHE A 65 4.01 -1.65 -21.26
CA PHE A 65 4.74 -2.20 -20.13
C PHE A 65 5.28 -1.10 -19.21
N PHE A 66 5.88 -0.05 -19.76
CA PHE A 66 6.38 1.07 -18.97
C PHE A 66 5.26 1.83 -18.23
N ILE A 67 4.15 2.12 -18.91
CA ILE A 67 3.01 2.82 -18.31
C ILE A 67 2.42 1.98 -17.16
N TYR A 68 2.18 0.70 -17.42
CA TYR A 68 1.65 -0.23 -16.43
C TYR A 68 2.58 -0.33 -15.22
N HIS A 69 3.89 -0.50 -15.46
CA HIS A 69 4.86 -0.62 -14.38
C HIS A 69 5.02 0.68 -13.58
N ALA A 70 4.95 1.83 -14.24
CA ALA A 70 4.95 3.13 -13.57
C ALA A 70 3.72 3.32 -12.67
N PHE A 71 2.54 2.85 -13.11
CA PHE A 71 1.32 2.85 -12.30
C PHE A 71 1.46 1.92 -11.08
N LEU A 72 1.97 0.70 -11.28
CA LEU A 72 2.25 -0.24 -10.18
C LEU A 72 3.22 0.37 -9.15
N LEU A 73 4.27 1.05 -9.62
CA LEU A 73 5.24 1.68 -8.74
C LEU A 73 4.63 2.82 -7.91
N LYS A 74 3.68 3.58 -8.47
CA LYS A 74 2.92 4.59 -7.73
C LYS A 74 2.05 3.94 -6.64
N ASN A 75 1.33 2.87 -6.96
CA ASN A 75 0.51 2.16 -5.99
C ASN A 75 1.34 1.56 -4.85
N LEU A 76 2.50 0.95 -5.16
CA LEU A 76 3.42 0.46 -4.13
C LEU A 76 3.93 1.58 -3.23
N ARG A 77 4.24 2.76 -3.79
CA ARG A 77 4.64 3.92 -2.98
C ARG A 77 3.52 4.42 -2.08
N GLN A 78 2.27 4.39 -2.54
CA GLN A 78 1.10 4.75 -1.73
C GLN A 78 0.90 3.73 -0.59
N GLN A 79 0.88 2.44 -0.90
CA GLN A 79 0.77 1.37 0.10
C GLN A 79 1.90 1.45 1.14
N LYS A 80 3.14 1.70 0.73
CA LYS A 80 4.27 1.86 1.65
C LYS A 80 4.09 3.06 2.59
N LYS A 81 3.50 4.16 2.11
CA LYS A 81 3.18 5.33 2.95
C LYS A 81 2.07 5.02 3.95
N GLU A 82 1.05 4.28 3.53
CA GLU A 82 -0.05 3.85 4.40
C GLU A 82 0.45 2.90 5.49
N ILE A 83 1.25 1.90 5.13
CA ILE A 83 1.88 0.98 6.10
C ILE A 83 2.73 1.77 7.12
N LYS A 84 3.51 2.75 6.66
CA LYS A 84 4.31 3.59 7.57
C LYS A 84 3.43 4.42 8.51
N ARG A 85 2.30 4.95 8.03
CA ARG A 85 1.35 5.69 8.89
C ARG A 85 0.69 4.78 9.92
N LEU A 86 0.24 3.59 9.51
CA LEU A 86 -0.36 2.60 10.40
C LEU A 86 0.63 2.16 11.48
N LYS A 87 1.88 1.87 11.11
CA LYS A 87 2.93 1.52 12.07
C LYS A 87 3.18 2.64 13.09
N ASN A 88 3.24 3.90 12.64
CA ASN A 88 3.41 5.04 13.54
C ASN A 88 2.22 5.23 14.48
N LEU A 89 1.00 4.95 14.02
CA LEU A 89 -0.22 4.99 14.84
C LEU A 89 -0.23 3.88 15.90
N GLU A 90 0.18 2.67 15.53
CA GLU A 90 0.32 1.54 16.46
C GLU A 90 1.37 1.84 17.54
N GLU A 91 2.52 2.37 17.15
CA GLU A 91 3.60 2.75 18.07
C GLU A 91 3.15 3.88 19.02
N SER A 92 2.46 4.90 18.49
CA SER A 92 1.83 5.96 19.30
C SER A 92 0.77 5.42 20.25
N GLY A 93 -0.03 4.43 19.81
CA GLY A 93 -1.01 3.72 20.61
C GLY A 93 -0.39 2.96 21.77
N ARG A 94 0.68 2.19 21.52
CA ARG A 94 1.43 1.49 22.57
C ARG A 94 2.05 2.43 23.59
N VAL A 95 2.59 3.57 23.16
CA VAL A 95 3.15 4.59 24.07
C VAL A 95 2.06 5.19 24.95
N LYS A 96 0.88 5.52 24.37
CA LYS A 96 -0.27 5.98 25.16
C LYS A 96 -0.77 4.92 26.13
N GLN A 97 -0.80 3.66 25.72
CA GLN A 97 -1.24 2.56 26.56
C GLN A 97 -0.29 2.33 27.74
N GLY A 98 1.02 2.34 27.51
CA GLY A 98 2.02 2.27 28.58
C GLY A 98 1.92 3.43 29.56
N SER A 99 1.76 4.67 29.07
CA SER A 99 1.53 5.84 29.93
C SER A 99 0.21 5.76 30.71
N MET A 100 -0.81 5.11 30.16
CA MET A 100 -2.10 4.94 30.81
C MET A 100 -2.05 3.82 31.87
N GLU A 101 -1.30 2.75 31.65
CA GLU A 101 -1.00 1.72 32.66
C GLU A 101 -0.19 2.29 33.83
N GLU A 102 0.80 3.13 33.54
CA GLU A 102 1.62 3.78 34.57
C GLU A 102 0.76 4.68 35.47
N ARG A 103 -0.08 5.53 34.88
CA ARG A 103 -1.07 6.34 35.64
C ARG A 103 -2.10 5.51 36.39
N ASN A 104 -2.53 4.37 35.85
CA ASN A 104 -3.46 3.47 36.53
C ASN A 104 -2.79 2.80 37.74
N SER A 105 -1.51 2.43 37.63
CA SER A 105 -0.75 1.88 38.75
C SER A 105 -0.54 2.91 39.88
N GLU A 106 -0.29 4.18 39.54
CA GLU A 106 -0.23 5.28 40.53
C GLU A 106 -1.57 5.48 41.22
N LEU A 107 -2.68 5.49 40.46
CA LEU A 107 -4.03 5.60 41.00
C LEU A 107 -4.36 4.43 41.92
N GLN A 108 -4.04 3.19 41.55
CA GLN A 108 -4.23 2.03 42.42
C GLN A 108 -3.41 2.14 43.71
N GLN A 109 -2.18 2.63 43.63
CA GLN A 109 -1.32 2.82 44.80
C GLN A 109 -1.82 3.95 45.72
N ILE A 110 -2.43 5.00 45.16
CA ILE A 110 -3.11 6.06 45.93
C ILE A 110 -4.37 5.50 46.59
N VAL A 111 -5.20 4.77 45.85
CA VAL A 111 -6.41 4.12 46.38
C VAL A 111 -6.04 3.16 47.51
N GLN A 112 -4.99 2.34 47.35
CA GLN A 112 -4.51 1.44 48.40
C GLN A 112 -3.99 2.20 49.63
N ARG A 113 -3.29 3.32 49.43
CA ARG A 113 -2.85 4.19 50.55
C ARG A 113 -4.02 4.84 51.28
N VAL A 114 -5.07 5.25 50.56
CA VAL A 114 -6.30 5.81 51.15
C VAL A 114 -7.08 4.72 51.89
N GLN A 115 -7.23 3.53 51.30
CA GLN A 115 -7.90 2.39 51.92
C GLN A 115 -7.19 1.99 53.22
N ASN A 116 -5.87 1.84 53.22
CA ASN A 116 -5.10 1.55 54.43
C ASN A 116 -5.22 2.64 55.51
N ARG A 117 -5.42 3.91 55.13
CA ARG A 117 -5.69 4.98 56.09
C ARG A 117 -7.11 4.92 56.65
N VAL A 118 -8.10 4.57 55.83
CA VAL A 118 -9.49 4.38 56.26
C VAL A 118 -9.62 3.14 57.16
N ASP A 119 -8.91 2.06 56.84
CA ASP A 119 -8.87 0.84 57.64
C ASP A 119 -8.09 1.06 58.95
N GLY A 120 -6.94 1.75 58.91
CA GLY A 120 -6.19 2.15 60.11
C GLY A 120 -6.90 3.22 60.97
N GLN A 121 -7.92 3.89 60.42
CA GLN A 121 -8.78 4.82 61.14
C GLN A 121 -10.10 4.17 61.59
N SER A 122 -10.39 2.94 61.17
CA SER A 122 -11.46 2.10 61.74
C SER A 122 -11.05 1.48 63.09
N ASP A 123 -9.75 1.42 63.40
CA ASP A 123 -9.20 0.98 64.69
C ASP A 123 -9.02 2.12 65.72
N LEU A 124 -9.41 3.35 65.38
CA LEU A 124 -9.43 4.49 66.30
C LEU A 124 -10.85 5.05 66.39
N GLU A 125 -11.63 4.45 67.30
CA GLU A 125 -12.92 4.95 67.74
C GLU A 125 -12.93 6.46 68.01
N PRO A 126 -14.10 7.08 67.82
CA PRO A 126 -14.61 7.99 68.83
C PRO A 126 -15.96 7.47 69.34
N GLN A 127 -15.96 6.52 70.28
CA GLN A 127 -17.10 6.36 71.19
C GLN A 127 -16.96 7.37 72.33
N THR A 128 -17.37 8.60 72.03
CA THR A 128 -17.86 9.53 73.04
C THR A 128 -19.23 10.01 72.61
N LEU A 129 -20.26 9.24 72.91
CA LEU A 129 -21.53 9.76 73.44
C LEU A 129 -22.51 8.64 73.76
N LEU A 130 -23.03 8.70 74.99
CA LEU A 130 -24.20 8.01 75.55
C LEU A 130 -23.93 6.59 76.09
N ASP A 131 -23.57 6.50 77.37
CA ASP A 131 -24.58 6.12 78.36
C ASP A 131 -24.04 6.41 79.77
N ASP A 132 -24.65 7.39 80.43
CA ASP A 132 -24.37 7.65 81.84
C ASP A 132 -25.05 6.55 82.68
N LYS A 133 -24.33 6.07 83.68
CA LYS A 133 -24.65 4.87 84.46
C LYS A 133 -26.01 4.95 85.15
N ALA A 134 -26.83 3.95 84.83
CA ALA A 134 -27.37 2.96 85.77
C ALA A 134 -27.59 3.35 87.26
N VAL A 135 -28.89 3.37 87.63
CA VAL A 135 -29.52 2.44 88.60
C VAL A 135 -29.28 2.63 90.12
N LYS A 136 -30.42 2.96 90.79
CA LYS A 136 -30.92 2.61 92.15
C LYS A 136 -30.29 3.35 93.35
N THR A 137 -31.03 3.83 94.36
CA THR A 137 -32.01 3.14 95.24
C THR A 137 -32.96 4.09 96.01
N SER A 138 -34.16 3.58 96.34
CA SER A 138 -35.27 3.95 97.29
C SER A 138 -34.98 4.79 98.56
N PRO A 139 -36.00 5.20 99.37
CA PRO A 139 -37.47 5.00 99.31
C PRO A 139 -38.31 6.29 99.23
#